data_AF-A0A2N1QKX8-F1
#
_entry.id   AF-A0A2N1QKX8-F1
#
_cell.length_a   1.000
_cell.length_b   1.000
_cell.length_c   1.000
_cell.angle_alpha   90.00
_cell.angle_beta   90.00
_cell.angle_gamma   90.00
#
_symmetry.space_group_name_H-M   'P 1'
#
loop_
_entity.id
_entity.type
_entity.pdbx_description
1 polymer ?
#
loop_
_entity_poly.entity_id
_entity_poly.type
_entity_poly.pdbx_seq_one_letter_code
_entity_poly.pdbx_strand_id
1 'polypeptide(L)' 'EKAGTNIVLPSHPNLIKAREMDLNPMRVSLIRNALKFAELHPSDLSQEDIAFLAAEVRRDPEYVADVLKNLG' A
#
# COMPACT_ATOMS: atom_id res chain seq x y z
N GLU A 1 6.75 -12.39 -29.22
CA GLU A 1 6.40 -10.97 -28.95
C GLU A 1 7.62 -10.26 -28.40
N LYS A 2 7.88 -9.01 -28.81
CA LYS A 2 9.06 -8.24 -28.38
C LYS A 2 8.58 -7.12 -27.46
N ALA A 3 8.90 -7.21 -26.17
CA ALA A 3 8.50 -6.20 -25.20
C ALA A 3 9.08 -4.82 -25.59
N GLY A 4 8.28 -3.75 -25.44
CA GLY A 4 8.74 -2.37 -25.63
C GLY A 4 8.72 -1.84 -27.08
N THR A 5 8.23 -2.60 -28.06
CA THR A 5 8.16 -2.12 -29.46
C THR A 5 6.84 -1.43 -29.81
N ASN A 6 5.78 -1.61 -29.01
CA ASN A 6 4.46 -1.01 -29.25
C ASN A 6 3.77 -0.64 -27.93
N ILE A 7 3.55 0.66 -27.68
CA ILE A 7 2.66 1.14 -26.61
C ILE A 7 1.28 1.31 -27.25
N VAL A 8 0.30 0.52 -26.82
CA VAL A 8 -1.10 0.68 -27.27
C VAL A 8 -1.70 1.85 -26.50
N LEU A 9 -1.72 3.02 -27.13
CA LEU A 9 -2.41 4.19 -26.61
C LEU A 9 -3.88 4.17 -27.06
N PRO A 10 -4.84 4.46 -26.17
CA PRO A 10 -6.23 4.61 -26.56
C PRO A 10 -6.41 5.81 -27.49
N SER A 11 -7.43 5.78 -28.34
CA SER A 11 -7.74 6.87 -29.28
C SER A 11 -8.08 8.19 -28.58
N HIS A 12 -8.59 8.12 -27.34
CA HIS A 12 -8.84 9.28 -26.49
C HIS A 12 -8.57 8.98 -25.01
N PRO A 13 -8.05 9.97 -24.23
CA PRO A 13 -7.80 9.81 -22.79
C PRO A 13 -9.04 9.39 -21.98
N ASN A 14 -10.24 9.75 -22.42
CA ASN A 14 -11.51 9.42 -21.77
C ASN A 14 -11.80 7.90 -21.72
N LEU A 15 -11.05 7.11 -22.49
CA LEU A 15 -11.10 5.64 -22.47
C LEU A 15 -10.21 5.05 -21.35
N ILE A 16 -9.32 5.85 -20.75
CA ILE A 16 -8.58 5.47 -19.55
C ILE A 16 -9.49 5.72 -18.35
N LYS A 17 -9.91 4.64 -17.68
CA LYS A 17 -10.75 4.72 -16.48
C LYS A 17 -10.10 3.91 -15.37
N ALA A 18 -10.05 4.50 -14.18
CA ALA A 18 -9.69 3.76 -12.98
C ALA A 18 -10.77 2.72 -12.69
N ARG A 19 -10.36 1.53 -12.25
CA ARG A 19 -11.28 0.54 -11.72
C ARG A 19 -11.57 0.90 -10.27
N GLU A 20 -12.83 0.81 -9.87
CA GLU A 20 -13.17 0.84 -8.46
C GLU A 20 -12.61 -0.41 -7.79
N MET A 21 -11.92 -0.21 -6.68
CA MET A 21 -11.28 -1.28 -5.93
C MET A 21 -11.23 -0.89 -4.46
N ASP A 22 -11.41 -1.86 -3.58
CA ASP A 22 -11.18 -1.67 -2.16
C ASP A 22 -9.67 -1.48 -1.91
N LEU A 23 -9.33 -0.34 -1.33
CA LEU A 23 -7.94 0.02 -1.01
C LEU A 23 -7.48 -0.59 0.32
N ASN A 24 -8.38 -1.07 1.18
CA ASN A 24 -8.00 -1.61 2.50
C ASN A 24 -7.04 -2.81 2.38
N PRO A 25 -7.29 -3.83 1.53
CA PRO A 25 -6.33 -4.92 1.34
C PRO A 25 -4.95 -4.44 0.86
N MET A 26 -4.92 -3.39 0.04
CA MET A 26 -3.67 -2.82 -0.48
C MET A 26 -2.88 -2.12 0.62
N ARG A 27 -3.55 -1.36 1.49
CA ARG A 27 -2.94 -0.71 2.66
C ARG A 27 -2.34 -1.73 3.62
N VAL A 28 -3.07 -2.82 3.90
CA VAL A 28 -2.55 -3.92 4.72
C VAL A 28 -1.32 -4.54 4.08
N SER A 29 -1.34 -4.73 2.76
CA SER A 29 -0.18 -5.24 2.01
C SER A 29 1.02 -4.32 2.07
N LEU A 30 0.80 -3.00 1.96
CA LEU A 30 1.84 -1.99 2.10
C LEU A 30 2.50 -2.07 3.49
N ILE A 31 1.71 -2.06 4.56
CA ILE A 31 2.22 -2.14 5.94
C ILE A 31 3.02 -3.44 6.13
N ARG A 32 2.49 -4.60 5.73
CA ARG A 32 3.19 -5.89 5.80
C ARG A 32 4.53 -5.87 5.08
N ASN A 33 4.54 -5.37 3.84
CA ASN A 33 5.74 -5.36 3.03
C ASN A 33 6.77 -4.36 3.55
N ALA A 34 6.34 -3.22 4.09
CA ALA A 34 7.24 -2.25 4.72
C ALA A 34 8.00 -2.90 5.89
N LEU A 35 7.30 -3.59 6.79
CA LEU A 35 7.94 -4.33 7.90
C LEU A 35 8.89 -5.42 7.37
N LYS A 36 8.43 -6.21 6.40
CA LYS A 36 9.23 -7.27 5.80
C LYS A 36 10.53 -6.77 5.19
N PHE A 37 10.50 -5.67 4.41
CA PHE A 37 11.68 -5.13 3.74
C PHE A 37 12.60 -4.36 4.67
N ALA A 38 12.06 -3.81 5.76
CA ALA A 38 12.86 -3.20 6.83
C ALA A 38 13.41 -4.24 7.82
N GLU A 39 13.02 -5.51 7.69
CA GLU A 39 13.34 -6.59 8.64
C GLU A 39 12.93 -6.24 10.08
N LEU A 40 11.79 -5.55 10.24
CA LEU A 40 11.24 -5.12 11.53
C LEU A 40 10.04 -5.96 11.93
N HIS A 41 9.95 -6.29 13.22
CA HIS A 41 8.75 -6.83 13.83
C HIS A 41 7.81 -5.72 14.30
N PRO A 42 6.49 -5.98 14.42
CA PRO A 42 5.54 -5.00 14.96
C PRO A 42 5.94 -4.46 16.35
N SER A 43 6.64 -5.26 17.15
CA SER A 43 7.17 -4.88 18.46
C SER A 43 8.27 -3.83 18.42
N ASP A 44 8.93 -3.68 17.27
CA ASP A 44 10.11 -2.83 17.11
C ASP A 44 9.74 -1.39 16.71
N LEU A 45 8.46 -1.17 16.37
CA LEU A 45 7.95 0.11 15.88
C LEU A 45 7.83 1.14 17.00
N SER A 46 8.39 2.32 16.76
CA SER A 46 8.18 3.52 17.57
C SER A 46 6.81 4.16 17.27
N GLN A 47 6.42 5.15 18.08
CA GLN A 47 5.20 5.93 17.78
C GLN A 47 5.36 6.74 16.49
N GLU A 48 6.57 7.20 16.21
CA GLU A 48 6.92 7.92 14.99
C GLU A 48 6.72 7.03 13.76
N ASP A 49 7.11 5.75 13.83
CA ASP A 49 6.91 4.78 12.74
C ASP A 49 5.42 4.52 12.50
N ILE A 50 4.62 4.40 13.56
CA ILE A 50 3.16 4.22 13.45
C ILE A 50 2.52 5.46 12.82
N ALA A 51 2.91 6.66 13.25
CA ALA A 51 2.41 7.91 12.68
C ALA A 51 2.79 8.05 11.20
N PHE A 52 4.02 7.67 10.83
CA PHE A 52 4.47 7.63 9.46
C PHE A 52 3.62 6.69 8.60
N LEU A 53 3.42 5.45 9.05
CA LEU A 53 2.60 4.46 8.34
C LEU A 53 1.15 4.95 8.18
N ALA A 54 0.57 5.56 9.22
CA ALA A 54 -0.78 6.10 9.18
C ALA A 54 -0.93 7.19 8.11
N ALA A 55 0.02 8.12 8.06
CA ALA A 55 0.07 9.15 7.03
C ALA A 55 0.21 8.55 5.62
N GLU A 56 1.08 7.55 5.45
CA GLU A 56 1.34 6.88 4.16
C GLU A 56 0.09 6.17 3.63
N VAL A 57 -0.63 5.43 4.49
CA VAL A 57 -1.87 4.75 4.08
C VAL A 57 -3.10 5.65 4.09
N ARG A 58 -2.95 6.92 4.48
CA ARG A 58 -4.00 7.92 4.69
C ARG A 58 -5.11 7.40 5.61
N ARG A 59 -4.69 6.86 6.75
CA ARG A 59 -5.55 6.37 7.83
C ARG A 59 -5.07 6.93 9.17
N ASP A 60 -5.74 6.54 10.23
CA ASP A 60 -5.39 6.90 11.59
C ASP A 60 -4.38 5.89 12.19
N PRO A 61 -3.64 6.27 13.25
CA PRO A 61 -2.74 5.37 13.96
C PRO A 61 -3.44 4.13 14.51
N GLU A 62 -4.71 4.25 14.91
CA GLU A 62 -5.53 3.14 15.41
C GLU A 62 -5.72 2.05 14.36
N TYR A 63 -5.97 2.42 13.10
CA TYR A 63 -6.03 1.47 11.99
C TYR A 63 -4.72 0.72 11.81
N VAL A 64 -3.58 1.41 11.87
CA VAL A 64 -2.26 0.77 11.75
C VAL A 64 -2.05 -0.21 12.90
N ALA A 65 -2.36 0.19 14.13
CA ALA A 65 -2.26 -0.69 15.29
C ALA A 65 -3.13 -1.95 15.18
N ASP A 66 -4.34 -1.84 14.63
CA ASP A 66 -5.22 -2.99 14.38
C ASP A 66 -4.65 -3.92 13.30
N VAL A 67 -4.14 -3.36 12.20
CA VAL A 67 -3.48 -4.13 11.14
C VAL A 67 -2.27 -4.90 11.68
N LEU A 68 -1.44 -4.25 12.51
CA LEU A 68 -0.26 -4.86 13.12
C LEU A 68 -0.61 -6.01 14.06
N LYS A 69 -1.71 -5.90 14.82
CA LYS A 69 -2.21 -7.01 15.67
C LYS A 69 -2.65 -8.22 14.84
N ASN A 70 -3.26 -7.98 13.68
CA ASN A 70 -3.77 -9.02 12.78
C ASN A 70 -2.70 -9.59 11.83
N LEU A 71 -1.46 -9.09 11.88
CA LEU A 71 -0.32 -9.57 11.10
C LEU A 71 0.46 -10.71 11.79
N GLY A 72 0.12 -11.04 13.04
CA GLY A 72 0.70 -12.12 13.84
C GLY A 72 0.15 -13.50 13.51
#